data_AF-A0A199P9K9-F1
#
_entry.id   AF-A0A199P9K9-F1
#
_cell.length_a   1.000
_cell.length_b   1.000
_cell.length_c   1.000
_cell.angle_alpha   90.00
_cell.angle_beta   90.00
_cell.angle_gamma   90.00
#
_symmetry.space_group_name_H-M   'P 1'
#
loop_
_entity.id
_entity.type
_entity.pdbx_description
1 polymer ?
#
loop_
_entity_poly.entity_id
_entity_poly.type
_entity_poly.pdbx_seq_one_letter_code
_entity_poly.pdbx_strand_id
1 'polypeptide(L)'
;MAACAESSNAHQEKAMKEASSTDIQREQDRVATIVDAAAPERSAPAEQWKGYPELSSGPELTPSQLLQQVQAMAKAFRVYHDSDPRKVEQVLGMALPPDAKQERNGVSGRVGTGSYSWAVWKPYPESPGHIVELTLTQHACLAYDAIKAPLIASGFRIYVPTFGDDKRISFDKEVGPSLGLFIAATPDRRESPTCVTVVSFELDRRDA
;
A
#
# COMPACT_ATOMS: atom_id res chain seq x y z
N MET A 1 64.12 -36.30 -41.67
CA MET A 1 64.31 -35.59 -42.96
C MET A 1 63.10 -34.70 -43.19
N ALA A 2 63.34 -33.51 -43.73
CA ALA A 2 62.40 -32.40 -43.90
C ALA A 2 61.19 -32.70 -44.80
N ALA A 3 60.11 -31.91 -44.65
CA ALA A 3 59.62 -30.98 -45.67
C ALA A 3 58.33 -30.25 -45.23
N CYS A 4 58.32 -28.93 -45.44
CA CYS A 4 57.23 -27.97 -45.22
C CYS A 4 56.11 -28.09 -46.27
N ALA A 5 54.93 -27.53 -45.98
CA ALA A 5 54.15 -26.70 -46.91
C ALA A 5 53.03 -25.94 -46.16
N GLU A 6 53.10 -24.60 -46.18
CA GLU A 6 52.01 -23.68 -45.84
C GLU A 6 50.92 -23.69 -46.94
N SER A 7 49.68 -23.33 -46.58
CA SER A 7 48.99 -22.22 -47.26
C SER A 7 47.76 -21.72 -46.51
N SER A 8 47.67 -20.38 -46.53
CA SER A 8 46.66 -19.43 -46.08
C SER A 8 45.19 -19.77 -46.42
N ASN A 9 44.25 -19.36 -45.56
CA ASN A 9 43.12 -18.47 -45.89
C ASN A 9 42.23 -18.24 -44.65
N ALA A 10 42.24 -17.03 -44.08
CA ALA A 10 41.35 -15.91 -44.43
C ALA A 10 40.01 -15.97 -43.66
N HIS A 11 39.86 -15.02 -42.74
CA HIS A 11 38.61 -14.66 -42.06
C HIS A 11 37.42 -14.65 -43.02
N GLN A 12 36.38 -15.43 -42.73
CA GLN A 12 35.03 -15.18 -43.24
C GLN A 12 34.18 -14.59 -42.11
N GLU A 13 34.12 -13.26 -42.05
CA GLU A 13 32.99 -12.56 -41.45
C GLU A 13 31.74 -12.88 -42.28
N LYS A 14 30.78 -13.59 -41.68
CA LYS A 14 29.43 -13.71 -42.23
C LYS A 14 28.75 -12.34 -42.11
N ALA A 15 28.62 -11.64 -43.23
CA ALA A 15 27.80 -10.44 -43.32
C ALA A 15 26.36 -10.76 -42.86
N MET A 16 25.94 -10.11 -41.77
CA MET A 16 24.59 -10.17 -41.25
C MET A 16 23.69 -9.34 -42.18
N LYS A 17 22.69 -9.95 -42.82
CA LYS A 17 21.72 -9.21 -43.64
C LYS A 17 20.79 -8.44 -42.70
N GLU A 18 20.84 -7.12 -42.74
CA GLU A 18 19.86 -6.26 -42.09
C GLU A 18 18.48 -6.49 -42.73
N ALA A 19 17.47 -6.71 -41.90
CA ALA A 19 16.09 -6.87 -42.34
C ALA A 19 15.61 -5.55 -42.97
N SER A 20 14.96 -5.63 -44.14
CA SER A 20 14.44 -4.43 -44.79
C SER A 20 13.22 -3.91 -44.03
N SER A 21 13.00 -2.59 -44.04
CA SER A 21 11.82 -1.94 -43.41
C SER A 21 10.49 -2.59 -43.83
N THR A 22 10.41 -3.07 -45.07
CA THR A 22 9.26 -3.81 -45.61
C THR A 22 9.04 -5.18 -44.98
N ASP A 23 10.09 -5.87 -44.55
CA ASP A 23 9.99 -7.15 -43.85
C ASP A 23 9.52 -6.95 -42.41
N ILE A 24 9.97 -5.88 -41.76
CA ILE A 24 9.54 -5.48 -40.41
C ILE A 24 8.06 -5.12 -40.43
N GLN A 25 7.62 -4.31 -41.39
CA GLN A 25 6.22 -3.89 -41.52
C GLN A 25 5.29 -5.10 -41.74
N ARG A 26 5.70 -6.04 -42.60
CA ARG A 26 4.92 -7.25 -42.86
C ARG A 26 4.77 -8.14 -41.64
N GLU A 27 5.81 -8.29 -40.84
CA GLU A 27 5.72 -9.07 -39.59
C GLU A 27 4.90 -8.34 -38.52
N GLN A 28 4.95 -7.01 -38.46
CA GLN A 28 4.08 -6.24 -37.58
C GLN A 28 2.60 -6.37 -37.96
N ASP A 29 2.27 -6.28 -39.25
CA ASP A 29 0.89 -6.45 -39.74
C ASP A 29 0.38 -7.88 -39.49
N ARG A 30 1.28 -8.88 -39.61
CA ARG A 30 0.96 -10.28 -39.31
C ARG A 30 0.66 -10.48 -37.82
N VAL A 31 1.45 -9.87 -36.94
CA VAL A 31 1.22 -9.91 -35.49
C VAL A 31 -0.08 -9.18 -35.14
N ALA A 32 -0.34 -8.01 -35.72
CA ALA A 32 -1.59 -7.26 -35.49
C ALA A 32 -2.83 -8.11 -35.86
N THR A 33 -2.77 -8.83 -36.97
CA THR A 33 -3.86 -9.72 -37.41
C THR A 33 -4.07 -10.90 -36.45
N ILE A 34 -2.98 -11.45 -35.90
CA ILE A 34 -3.06 -12.55 -34.91
C ILE A 34 -3.62 -12.04 -33.58
N VAL A 35 -3.27 -10.82 -33.18
CA VAL A 35 -3.77 -10.18 -31.95
C VAL A 35 -5.27 -9.88 -32.07
N ASP A 36 -5.73 -9.38 -33.22
CA ASP A 36 -7.15 -9.13 -33.46
C ASP A 36 -7.97 -10.43 -33.52
N ALA A 37 -7.40 -11.51 -34.08
CA ALA A 37 -8.04 -12.82 -34.12
C ALA A 37 -8.06 -13.54 -32.75
N ALA A 38 -7.20 -13.14 -31.82
CA ALA A 38 -7.12 -13.68 -30.47
C ALA A 38 -7.93 -12.86 -29.45
N ALA A 39 -8.58 -11.77 -29.87
CA ALA A 39 -9.42 -10.97 -28.99
C ALA A 39 -10.69 -11.76 -28.60
N PRO A 40 -10.88 -12.12 -27.31
CA PRO A 40 -12.06 -12.86 -26.89
C PRO A 40 -13.33 -12.05 -27.13
N GLU A 41 -14.39 -12.74 -27.56
CA GLU A 41 -15.74 -12.18 -27.67
C GLU A 41 -16.15 -11.53 -26.35
N ARG A 42 -16.41 -10.21 -26.39
CA ARG A 42 -16.99 -9.38 -25.33
C ARG A 42 -16.59 -9.80 -23.92
N SER A 43 -15.46 -9.25 -23.47
CA SER A 43 -15.19 -9.04 -22.05
C SER A 43 -16.47 -8.55 -21.37
N ALA A 44 -17.01 -9.33 -20.43
CA ALA A 44 -18.04 -8.84 -19.52
C ALA A 44 -17.56 -7.50 -18.95
N PRO A 45 -18.42 -6.47 -18.84
CA PRO A 45 -17.98 -5.19 -18.32
C PRO A 45 -17.32 -5.44 -16.97
N ALA A 46 -16.05 -5.02 -16.86
CA ALA A 46 -15.29 -5.15 -15.63
C ALA A 46 -16.18 -4.66 -14.48
N GLU A 47 -16.41 -5.51 -13.49
CA GLU A 47 -17.18 -5.16 -12.31
C GLU A 47 -16.56 -3.88 -11.74
N GLN A 48 -17.25 -2.75 -11.90
CA GLN A 48 -16.79 -1.49 -11.37
C GLN A 48 -16.79 -1.64 -9.86
N TRP A 49 -15.60 -1.65 -9.26
CA TRP A 49 -15.46 -1.64 -7.81
C TRP A 49 -16.19 -0.43 -7.26
N LYS A 50 -17.31 -0.66 -6.57
CA LYS A 50 -18.18 0.39 -6.01
C LYS A 50 -17.66 0.96 -4.69
N GLY A 51 -16.41 0.65 -4.34
CA GLY A 51 -15.86 0.90 -3.01
C GLY A 51 -16.48 0.00 -1.94
N TYR A 52 -16.10 0.27 -0.70
CA TYR A 52 -16.62 -0.42 0.46
C TYR A 52 -17.96 0.16 0.95
N PRO A 53 -18.82 -0.64 1.60
CA PRO A 53 -20.05 -0.14 2.23
C PRO A 53 -19.77 0.88 3.34
N GLU A 54 -20.77 1.71 3.66
CA GLU A 54 -20.68 2.63 4.80
C GLU A 54 -20.49 1.89 6.13
N LEU A 55 -19.74 2.49 7.04
CA LEU A 55 -19.51 1.98 8.39
C LEU A 55 -20.64 2.38 9.33
N SER A 56 -20.79 1.64 10.43
CA SER A 56 -21.77 1.98 11.46
C SER A 56 -21.44 3.30 12.16
N SER A 57 -22.45 3.95 12.75
CA SER A 57 -22.22 5.17 13.52
C SER A 57 -21.41 4.90 14.79
N GLY A 58 -20.35 5.68 14.99
CA GLY A 58 -19.52 5.69 16.20
C GLY A 58 -19.79 6.88 17.11
N PRO A 59 -19.12 6.94 18.27
CA PRO A 59 -19.22 8.08 19.18
C PRO A 59 -18.64 9.36 18.57
N GLU A 60 -18.96 10.51 19.16
CA GLU A 60 -18.18 11.72 18.91
C GLU A 60 -16.88 11.67 19.71
N LEU A 61 -15.76 11.97 19.05
CA LEU A 61 -14.43 11.97 19.65
C LEU A 61 -13.77 13.34 19.49
N THR A 62 -12.88 13.67 20.42
CA THR A 62 -12.01 14.84 20.30
C THR A 62 -10.75 14.50 19.51
N PRO A 63 -10.05 15.50 18.93
CA PRO A 63 -8.74 15.27 18.30
C PRO A 63 -7.71 14.65 19.25
N SER A 64 -7.76 15.00 20.54
CA SER A 64 -6.85 14.43 21.55
C SER A 64 -7.15 12.95 21.83
N GLN A 65 -8.43 12.54 21.83
CA GLN A 65 -8.79 11.13 21.96
C GLN A 65 -8.32 10.31 20.75
N LEU A 66 -8.46 10.84 19.53
CA LEU A 66 -7.95 10.18 18.32
C LEU A 66 -6.41 10.03 18.36
N LEU A 67 -5.68 11.05 18.80
CA LEU A 67 -4.23 10.97 18.99
C LEU A 67 -3.85 9.90 20.03
N GLN A 68 -4.57 9.83 21.14
CA GLN A 68 -4.38 8.80 22.16
C GLN A 68 -4.64 7.40 21.59
N GLN A 69 -5.68 7.22 20.78
CA GLN A 69 -5.97 5.97 20.09
C GLN A 69 -4.83 5.57 19.14
N VAL A 70 -4.34 6.49 18.31
CA VAL A 70 -3.18 6.26 17.42
C VAL A 70 -1.96 5.78 18.21
N GLN A 71 -1.65 6.43 19.34
CA GLN A 71 -0.54 6.05 20.20
C GLN A 71 -0.76 4.69 20.89
N ALA A 72 -1.98 4.40 21.34
CA ALA A 72 -2.34 3.13 21.97
C ALA A 72 -2.18 1.97 20.98
N MET A 73 -2.63 2.16 19.73
CA MET A 73 -2.47 1.19 18.64
C MET A 73 -0.99 0.91 18.34
N ALA A 74 -0.18 1.95 18.16
CA ALA A 74 1.27 1.81 17.93
C ALA A 74 2.00 1.06 19.07
N LYS A 75 1.47 1.16 20.30
CA LYS A 75 2.02 0.45 21.46
C LYS A 75 1.54 -1.01 21.56
N ALA A 76 0.28 -1.25 21.20
CA ALA A 76 -0.38 -2.54 21.36
C ALA A 76 0.08 -3.58 20.35
N PHE A 77 0.36 -3.18 19.10
CA PHE A 77 0.64 -4.10 18.01
C PHE A 77 2.05 -4.71 18.13
N ARG A 78 2.11 -6.02 18.38
CA ARG A 78 3.34 -6.80 18.54
C ARG A 78 3.37 -8.08 17.72
N VAL A 79 2.21 -8.69 17.50
CA VAL A 79 2.03 -9.89 16.67
C VAL A 79 0.82 -9.72 15.77
N TYR A 80 0.74 -10.46 14.65
CA TYR A 80 -0.34 -10.30 13.66
C TYR A 80 -1.75 -10.28 14.28
N HIS A 81 -2.01 -11.16 15.25
CA HIS A 81 -3.30 -11.24 15.96
C HIS A 81 -3.70 -9.99 16.74
N ASP A 82 -2.75 -9.10 17.06
CA ASP A 82 -3.10 -7.83 17.73
C ASP A 82 -3.90 -6.90 16.81
N SER A 83 -3.83 -7.11 15.49
CA SER A 83 -4.62 -6.38 14.50
C SER A 83 -6.04 -6.95 14.28
N ASP A 84 -6.40 -8.06 14.93
CA ASP A 84 -7.74 -8.64 14.80
C ASP A 84 -8.82 -7.65 15.27
N PRO A 85 -10.00 -7.56 14.61
CA PRO A 85 -11.02 -6.57 14.95
C PRO A 85 -11.36 -6.47 16.44
N ARG A 86 -11.49 -7.61 17.13
CA ARG A 86 -11.77 -7.65 18.59
C ARG A 86 -10.64 -7.08 19.45
N LYS A 87 -9.38 -7.23 19.02
CA LYS A 87 -8.23 -6.64 19.73
C LYS A 87 -8.18 -5.14 19.49
N VAL A 88 -8.47 -4.71 18.27
CA VAL A 88 -8.57 -3.28 17.94
C VAL A 88 -9.69 -2.62 18.74
N GLU A 89 -10.87 -3.24 18.86
CA GLU A 89 -11.96 -2.76 19.72
C GLU A 89 -11.52 -2.52 21.16
N GLN A 90 -10.75 -3.47 21.72
CA GLN A 90 -10.21 -3.36 23.09
C GLN A 90 -9.24 -2.19 23.23
N VAL A 91 -8.39 -1.95 22.24
CA VAL A 91 -7.42 -0.85 22.26
C VAL A 91 -8.11 0.50 22.06
N LEU A 92 -9.09 0.59 21.17
CA LEU A 92 -9.82 1.82 20.89
C LEU A 92 -10.87 2.16 21.96
N GLY A 93 -11.31 1.16 22.74
CA GLY A 93 -12.36 1.31 23.73
C GLY A 93 -13.75 1.51 23.13
N MET A 94 -13.97 1.04 21.90
CA MET A 94 -15.25 1.16 21.19
C MET A 94 -15.48 -0.05 20.27
N ALA A 95 -16.76 -0.37 20.03
CA ALA A 95 -17.15 -1.46 19.15
C ALA A 95 -16.84 -1.12 17.68
N LEU A 96 -16.43 -2.13 16.91
CA LEU A 96 -16.16 -2.07 15.47
C LEU A 96 -17.01 -3.15 14.77
N PRO A 97 -18.32 -2.90 14.62
CA PRO A 97 -19.21 -3.84 13.97
C PRO A 97 -18.82 -4.05 12.50
N PRO A 98 -19.15 -5.22 11.91
CA PRO A 98 -18.95 -5.45 10.48
C PRO A 98 -19.82 -4.51 9.65
N ASP A 99 -19.32 -4.12 8.48
CA ASP A 99 -20.10 -3.41 7.47
C ASP A 99 -21.13 -4.34 6.80
N ALA A 100 -21.97 -3.77 5.94
CA ALA A 100 -23.08 -4.49 5.31
C ALA A 100 -22.67 -5.71 4.47
N LYS A 101 -21.40 -5.77 4.04
CA LYS A 101 -20.86 -6.90 3.27
C LYS A 101 -19.88 -7.75 4.08
N GLN A 102 -19.64 -7.41 5.35
CA GLN A 102 -18.63 -8.04 6.20
C GLN A 102 -17.21 -7.97 5.61
N GLU A 103 -16.96 -6.98 4.76
CA GLU A 103 -15.64 -6.75 4.16
C GLU A 103 -14.70 -6.03 5.14
N ARG A 104 -15.28 -5.18 6.01
CA ARG A 104 -14.56 -4.41 7.02
C ARG A 104 -15.33 -4.37 8.34
N ASN A 105 -14.59 -4.18 9.42
CA ASN A 105 -15.12 -3.85 10.74
C ASN A 105 -14.80 -2.40 11.06
N GLY A 106 -15.77 -1.59 11.47
CA GLY A 106 -15.47 -0.18 11.67
C GLY A 106 -16.64 0.69 12.12
N VAL A 107 -16.28 1.93 12.44
CA VAL A 107 -17.23 3.00 12.77
C VAL A 107 -16.83 4.32 12.13
N SER A 108 -17.83 5.15 11.84
CA SER A 108 -17.66 6.55 11.44
C SER A 108 -18.34 7.46 12.46
N GLY A 109 -17.65 8.51 12.90
CA GLY A 109 -18.14 9.42 13.94
C GLY A 109 -17.73 10.86 13.68
N ARG A 110 -18.16 11.77 14.56
CA ARG A 110 -17.82 13.19 14.50
C ARG A 110 -16.53 13.49 15.26
N VAL A 111 -15.81 14.51 14.79
CA VAL A 111 -14.69 15.12 15.51
C VAL A 111 -14.66 16.62 15.19
N GLY A 112 -15.05 17.44 16.17
CA GLY A 112 -15.22 18.88 15.96
C GLY A 112 -16.22 19.16 14.82
N THR A 113 -15.78 19.91 13.81
CA THR A 113 -16.59 20.23 12.62
C THR A 113 -16.55 19.16 11.53
N GLY A 114 -15.60 18.21 11.61
CA GLY A 114 -15.43 17.14 10.63
C GLY A 114 -15.89 15.76 11.12
N SER A 115 -15.47 14.73 10.40
CA SER A 115 -15.68 13.32 10.74
C SER A 115 -14.39 12.52 10.72
N TYR A 116 -14.44 11.40 11.44
CA TYR A 116 -13.43 10.35 11.44
C TYR A 116 -14.05 9.01 11.06
N SER A 117 -13.23 8.06 10.65
CA SER A 117 -13.59 6.66 10.48
C SER A 117 -12.45 5.78 10.94
N TRP A 118 -12.75 4.78 11.76
CA TRP A 118 -11.85 3.68 12.05
C TRP A 118 -12.34 2.45 11.30
N ALA A 119 -11.46 1.80 10.54
CA ALA A 119 -11.76 0.58 9.82
C ALA A 119 -10.66 -0.46 9.99
N VAL A 120 -11.04 -1.73 10.02
CA VAL A 120 -10.17 -2.90 10.13
C VAL A 120 -10.58 -3.89 9.05
N TRP A 121 -9.64 -4.34 8.24
CA TRP A 121 -9.92 -5.30 7.17
C TRP A 121 -8.67 -6.09 6.79
N LYS A 122 -8.87 -7.23 6.13
CA LYS A 122 -7.77 -7.95 5.51
C LYS A 122 -7.51 -7.41 4.11
N PRO A 123 -6.25 -7.12 3.71
CA PRO A 123 -5.94 -6.73 2.34
C PRO A 123 -6.22 -7.86 1.34
N TYR A 124 -6.11 -9.11 1.78
CA TYR A 124 -6.49 -10.33 1.04
C TYR A 124 -6.81 -11.45 2.05
N PRO A 125 -7.62 -12.47 1.69
CA PRO A 125 -8.15 -13.45 2.65
C PRO A 125 -7.07 -14.16 3.50
N GLU A 126 -5.95 -14.51 2.88
CA GLU A 126 -4.81 -15.22 3.48
C GLU A 126 -3.85 -14.31 4.24
N SER A 127 -4.10 -13.00 4.28
CA SER A 127 -3.22 -12.06 4.97
C SER A 127 -3.10 -12.44 6.46
N PRO A 128 -1.87 -12.51 7.00
CA PRO A 128 -1.65 -12.94 8.37
C PRO A 128 -2.21 -11.94 9.38
N GLY A 129 -2.24 -10.64 9.03
CA GLY A 129 -2.81 -9.56 9.83
C GLY A 129 -3.92 -8.80 9.12
N HIS A 130 -4.41 -7.77 9.79
CA HIS A 130 -5.36 -6.81 9.25
C HIS A 130 -4.67 -5.46 9.08
N ILE A 131 -5.12 -4.70 8.08
CA ILE A 131 -4.90 -3.26 8.01
C ILE A 131 -5.87 -2.61 8.98
N VAL A 132 -5.36 -1.70 9.80
CA VAL A 132 -6.18 -0.81 10.61
C VAL A 132 -5.96 0.62 10.16
N GLU A 133 -7.01 1.35 9.85
CA GLU A 133 -6.91 2.70 9.31
C GLU A 133 -7.84 3.67 10.03
N LEU A 134 -7.27 4.83 10.38
CA LEU A 134 -7.99 6.03 10.74
C LEU A 134 -8.04 6.95 9.53
N THR A 135 -9.25 7.27 9.07
CA THR A 135 -9.50 8.28 8.03
C THR A 135 -10.18 9.50 8.65
N LEU A 136 -9.79 10.70 8.26
CA LEU A 136 -10.31 11.97 8.75
C LEU A 136 -10.64 12.88 7.58
N THR A 137 -11.70 13.67 7.73
CA THR A 137 -11.94 14.81 6.84
C THR A 137 -10.88 15.88 7.03
N GLN A 138 -10.66 16.71 6.00
CA GLN A 138 -9.62 17.76 6.02
C GLN A 138 -9.78 18.74 7.20
N HIS A 139 -11.01 19.02 7.64
CA HIS A 139 -11.28 19.94 8.75
C HIS A 139 -11.08 19.31 10.14
N ALA A 140 -10.76 18.02 10.22
CA ALA A 140 -10.55 17.28 11.46
C ALA A 140 -9.20 16.55 11.50
N CYS A 141 -8.25 16.93 10.65
CA CYS A 141 -6.95 16.29 10.59
C CYS A 141 -6.18 16.44 11.91
N LEU A 142 -5.25 15.51 12.13
CA LEU A 142 -4.37 15.53 13.28
C LEU A 142 -3.08 16.26 12.94
N ALA A 143 -2.55 17.01 13.91
CA ALA A 143 -1.26 17.68 13.75
C ALA A 143 -0.15 16.63 13.53
N TYR A 144 0.61 16.78 12.45
CA TYR A 144 1.66 15.81 12.09
C TYR A 144 2.69 15.59 13.20
N ASP A 145 3.17 16.66 13.85
CA ASP A 145 4.15 16.54 14.93
C ASP A 145 3.61 15.81 16.16
N ALA A 146 2.29 15.89 16.40
CA ALA A 146 1.63 15.16 17.49
C ALA A 146 1.55 13.64 17.24
N ILE A 147 1.64 13.22 15.97
CA ILE A 147 1.79 11.81 15.58
C ILE A 147 3.28 11.43 15.58
N LYS A 148 4.12 12.22 14.92
CA LYS A 148 5.54 11.94 14.72
C LYS A 148 6.31 11.82 16.04
N ALA A 149 6.21 12.81 16.93
CA ALA A 149 7.07 12.85 18.11
C ALA A 149 6.91 11.62 19.03
N PRO A 150 5.70 11.16 19.37
CA PRO A 150 5.50 9.93 20.14
C PRO A 150 6.01 8.67 19.45
N LEU A 151 5.88 8.57 18.12
CA LEU A 151 6.37 7.42 17.36
C LEU A 151 7.91 7.37 17.38
N ILE A 152 8.58 8.49 17.14
CA ILE A 152 10.05 8.58 17.24
C ILE A 152 10.52 8.26 18.66
N ALA A 153 9.86 8.83 19.68
CA ALA A 153 10.16 8.52 21.08
C ALA A 153 9.95 7.03 21.43
N SER A 154 9.04 6.37 20.72
CA SER A 154 8.78 4.93 20.85
C SER A 154 9.74 4.06 20.01
N GLY A 155 10.74 4.65 19.35
CA GLY A 155 11.77 3.94 18.60
C GLY A 155 11.39 3.58 17.17
N PHE A 156 10.35 4.21 16.60
CA PHE A 156 10.07 4.07 15.17
C PHE A 156 11.10 4.86 14.36
N ARG A 157 11.49 4.28 13.22
CA ARG A 157 12.26 4.96 12.18
C ARG A 157 11.29 5.63 11.22
N ILE A 158 11.67 6.78 10.69
CA ILE A 158 10.86 7.53 9.73
C ILE A 158 11.44 7.37 8.33
N TYR A 159 10.58 7.15 7.35
CA TYR A 159 10.89 7.18 5.94
C TYR A 159 9.96 8.18 5.24
N VAL A 160 10.56 9.17 4.58
CA VAL A 160 9.86 10.13 3.72
C VAL A 160 10.23 9.79 2.28
N PRO A 161 9.28 9.40 1.43
CA PRO A 161 9.55 9.14 0.01
C PRO A 161 10.18 10.37 -0.66
N THR A 162 11.25 10.16 -1.41
CA THR A 162 12.02 11.23 -2.04
C THR A 162 11.45 11.67 -3.39
N PHE A 163 10.72 10.80 -4.08
CA PHE A 163 10.17 11.04 -5.41
C PHE A 163 8.79 10.36 -5.58
N GLY A 164 8.01 10.84 -6.55
CA GLY A 164 6.69 10.30 -6.89
C GLY A 164 5.52 11.01 -6.24
N ASP A 165 4.32 10.57 -6.60
CA ASP A 165 3.04 11.12 -6.11
C ASP A 165 2.62 10.52 -4.76
N ASP A 166 3.39 9.57 -4.22
CA ASP A 166 3.15 9.04 -2.89
C ASP A 166 3.47 10.11 -1.85
N LYS A 167 2.42 10.56 -1.16
CA LYS A 167 2.49 11.57 -0.11
C LYS A 167 2.67 10.94 1.28
N ARG A 168 2.57 9.62 1.40
CA ARG A 168 2.60 8.92 2.68
C ARG A 168 3.98 9.02 3.30
N ILE A 169 4.03 9.40 4.57
CA ILE A 169 5.22 9.33 5.40
C ILE A 169 5.11 8.07 6.24
N SER A 170 6.08 7.18 6.10
CA SER A 170 6.06 5.88 6.75
C SER A 170 6.89 5.90 8.04
N PHE A 171 6.43 5.16 9.03
CA PHE A 171 7.13 4.89 10.27
C PHE A 171 7.22 3.38 10.45
N ASP A 172 8.41 2.84 10.71
CA ASP A 172 8.58 1.41 10.91
C ASP A 172 9.33 1.09 12.21
N LYS A 173 8.95 0.00 12.84
CA LYS A 173 9.64 -0.54 14.02
C LYS A 173 9.60 -2.05 14.03
N GLU A 174 10.68 -2.68 14.46
CA GLU A 174 10.68 -4.10 14.79
C GLU A 174 9.79 -4.38 15.99
N VAL A 175 8.92 -5.37 15.87
CA VAL A 175 8.05 -5.81 16.96
C VAL A 175 8.18 -7.30 17.29
N GLY A 176 8.88 -8.07 16.46
CA GLY A 176 9.25 -9.45 16.69
C GLY A 176 10.25 -9.95 15.65
N PRO A 177 10.70 -11.22 15.74
CA PRO A 177 11.62 -11.80 14.75
C PRO A 177 11.06 -11.70 13.33
N SER A 178 11.77 -11.00 12.45
CA SER A 178 11.37 -10.69 11.07
C SER A 178 10.03 -9.94 10.92
N LEU A 179 9.43 -9.44 12.00
CA LEU A 179 8.12 -8.77 11.99
C LEU A 179 8.28 -7.27 12.27
N GLY A 180 7.68 -6.46 11.42
CA GLY A 180 7.63 -5.01 11.51
C GLY A 180 6.22 -4.52 11.73
N LEU A 181 6.09 -3.46 12.52
CA LEU A 181 4.92 -2.61 12.51
C LEU A 181 5.22 -1.41 11.63
N PHE A 182 4.45 -1.27 10.56
CA PHE A 182 4.49 -0.17 9.62
C PHE A 182 3.28 0.73 9.87
N ILE A 183 3.54 2.02 10.00
CA ILE A 183 2.51 3.05 10.17
C ILE A 183 2.68 4.04 9.02
N ALA A 184 1.66 4.22 8.19
CA ALA A 184 1.70 5.24 7.14
C ALA A 184 0.79 6.41 7.54
N ALA A 185 1.34 7.62 7.52
CA ALA A 185 0.61 8.85 7.72
C ALA A 185 0.49 9.61 6.40
N THR A 186 -0.72 10.00 6.01
CA THR A 186 -0.96 10.84 4.81
C THR A 186 -1.17 12.29 5.23
N PRO A 187 -0.15 13.16 5.08
CA PRO A 187 -0.28 14.58 5.35
C PRO A 187 -0.88 15.36 4.17
N ASP A 188 -1.25 16.60 4.44
CA ASP A 188 -1.62 17.63 3.47
C ASP A 188 -0.49 17.90 2.46
N ARG A 189 0.75 17.98 2.95
CA ARG A 189 1.95 18.24 2.15
C ARG A 189 3.08 17.32 2.61
N ARG A 190 3.79 16.70 1.66
CA ARG A 190 4.91 15.79 1.97
C ARG A 190 6.11 16.53 2.55
N GLU A 191 6.53 17.63 1.92
CA GLU A 191 7.77 18.35 2.27
C GLU A 191 7.63 19.25 3.51
N SER A 192 6.40 19.57 3.90
CA SER A 192 6.08 20.44 5.04
C SER A 192 4.75 19.99 5.68
N PRO A 193 4.72 18.78 6.25
CA PRO A 193 3.49 18.17 6.75
C PRO A 193 2.98 18.91 7.98
N THR A 194 1.72 19.30 7.95
CA THR A 194 1.07 19.95 9.09
C THR A 194 -0.17 19.18 9.55
N CYS A 195 -0.89 18.56 8.63
CA CYS A 195 -2.25 18.09 8.80
C CYS A 195 -2.39 16.69 8.22
N VAL A 196 -2.58 15.68 9.06
CA VAL A 196 -2.69 14.26 8.68
C VAL A 196 -4.15 13.83 8.64
N THR A 197 -4.58 13.32 7.49
CA THR A 197 -5.96 12.86 7.28
C THR A 197 -6.10 11.35 7.24
N VAL A 198 -5.01 10.60 7.06
CA VAL A 198 -5.03 9.14 7.11
C VAL A 198 -3.87 8.65 7.95
N VAL A 199 -4.13 7.70 8.85
CA VAL A 199 -3.12 6.94 9.58
C VAL A 199 -3.47 5.46 9.44
N SER A 200 -2.65 4.69 8.75
CA SER A 200 -2.80 3.24 8.64
C SER A 200 -1.73 2.49 9.43
N PHE A 201 -2.07 1.32 9.93
CA PHE A 201 -1.23 0.40 10.67
C PHE A 201 -1.25 -0.95 9.98
N GLU A 202 -0.08 -1.52 9.76
CA GLU A 202 0.10 -2.81 9.13
C GLU A 202 1.23 -3.57 9.82
N LEU A 203 0.98 -4.83 10.15
CA LEU A 203 2.01 -5.76 10.57
C LEU A 203 2.41 -6.57 9.35
N ASP A 204 3.69 -6.55 9.00
CA ASP A 204 4.22 -7.32 7.89
C ASP A 204 5.68 -7.71 8.11
N ARG A 205 6.15 -8.64 7.29
CA ARG A 205 7.54 -9.08 7.27
C ARG A 205 8.46 -7.92 6.89
N ARG A 206 9.61 -7.84 7.58
CA ARG A 206 10.66 -6.84 7.26
C ARG A 206 11.67 -7.33 6.23
N ASP A 207 11.67 -8.64 5.97
CA ASP A 207 12.60 -9.35 5.10
C ASP A 207 11.97 -9.83 3.79
N ALA A 208 10.76 -9.34 3.47
CA ALA A 208 10.06 -9.63 2.23
C ALA A 208 10.65 -8.88 1.03
#